data_AF-A0A243RUR1-F1
#
_entry.id   AF-A0A243RUR1-F1
#
_cell.length_a   1.000
_cell.length_b   1.000
_cell.length_c   1.000
_cell.angle_alpha   90.00
_cell.angle_beta   90.00
_cell.angle_gamma   90.00
#
_symmetry.space_group_name_H-M   'P 1'
#
loop_
_entity.id
_entity.type
_entity.pdbx_description
1 polymer ?
#
loop_
_entity_poly.entity_id
_entity_poly.type
_entity_poly.pdbx_seq_one_letter_code
_entity_poly.pdbx_strand_id
1 'polypeptide(L)' 'MAEAALLAAEYGGSVPQLLHKHGYGPGRPVTNEAVQSGAWSRCGYGGCNYAGTPESLRNHQGKTGHR' A
#
# COMPACT_ATOMS: atom_id res chain seq x y z
N MET A 1 11.99 6.98 -13.03
CA MET A 1 12.25 8.43 -12.86
C MET A 1 11.00 9.29 -13.03
N ALA A 2 10.06 8.95 -13.92
CA ALA A 2 8.84 9.75 -14.14
C ALA A 2 7.97 9.94 -12.88
N GLU A 3 7.77 8.89 -12.10
CA GLU A 3 6.89 8.91 -10.91
C GLU A 3 7.39 9.85 -9.80
N ALA A 4 8.70 9.84 -9.55
CA ALA A 4 9.32 10.74 -8.58
C ALA A 4 9.25 12.21 -9.02
N ALA A 5 9.44 12.48 -10.32
CA ALA A 5 9.30 13.82 -10.89
C ALA A 5 7.85 14.33 -10.81
N LEU A 6 6.87 13.47 -11.10
CA LEU A 6 5.44 13.77 -10.94
C LEU A 6 5.10 14.07 -9.48
N LEU A 7 5.55 13.24 -8.54
CA LEU A 7 5.37 13.45 -7.11
C LEU A 7 5.93 14.79 -6.66
N ALA A 8 7.14 15.14 -7.10
CA ALA A 8 7.78 16.41 -6.79
C ALA A 8 7.00 17.61 -7.35
N ALA A 9 6.59 17.54 -8.62
CA ALA A 9 5.94 18.65 -9.33
C ALA A 9 4.50 18.91 -8.85
N GLU A 10 3.71 17.87 -8.61
CA GLU A 10 2.27 18.02 -8.34
C GLU A 10 1.88 17.85 -6.87
N TYR A 11 2.74 17.19 -6.09
CA TYR A 11 2.40 16.77 -4.72
C TYR A 11 3.52 17.11 -3.73
N GLY A 12 4.44 18.01 -4.08
CA GLY A 12 5.53 18.45 -3.19
C GLY A 12 6.46 17.31 -2.74
N GLY A 13 6.53 16.22 -3.49
CA GLY A 13 7.28 15.01 -3.14
C GLY A 13 6.59 14.14 -2.08
N SER A 14 5.33 14.42 -1.74
CA SER A 14 4.60 13.77 -0.65
C SER A 14 3.57 12.78 -1.16
N VAL A 15 3.87 11.48 -0.98
CA VAL A 15 2.91 10.40 -1.25
C VAL A 15 1.62 10.56 -0.43
N PRO A 16 1.64 10.94 0.87
CA PRO A 16 0.41 11.24 1.61
C PRO A 16 -0.46 12.33 0.95
N GLN A 17 0.16 13.39 0.41
CA GLN A 17 -0.60 14.44 -0.30
C GLN A 17 -1.20 13.93 -1.61
N LEU A 18 -0.48 13.08 -2.35
CA LEU A 18 -1.03 12.38 -3.51
C LEU A 18 -2.26 11.57 -3.12
N LEU A 19 -2.14 10.69 -2.12
CA LEU A 19 -3.24 9.85 -1.67
C LEU A 19 -4.44 10.70 -1.23
N HIS A 20 -4.20 11.76 -0.47
CA HIS A 20 -5.25 12.68 -0.03
C HIS A 20 -5.97 13.36 -1.20
N LYS A 21 -5.22 13.85 -2.21
CA LYS A 21 -5.79 14.48 -3.42
C LYS A 21 -6.63 13.51 -4.26
N HIS A 22 -6.32 12.22 -4.22
CA HIS A 22 -7.13 11.15 -4.83
C HIS A 22 -8.26 10.64 -3.91
N GLY A 23 -8.48 11.29 -2.77
CA GLY A 23 -9.60 11.03 -1.86
C GLY A 23 -9.36 9.90 -0.85
N TYR A 24 -8.13 9.39 -0.74
CA TYR A 24 -7.79 8.42 0.28
C TYR A 24 -7.55 9.09 1.63
N GLY A 25 -7.93 8.40 2.70
CA GLY A 25 -7.80 8.91 4.07
C GLY A 25 -8.29 7.88 5.10
N PRO A 26 -8.43 8.25 6.39
CA PRO A 26 -8.83 7.32 7.44
C PRO A 26 -10.15 6.59 7.18
N GLY A 27 -11.12 7.25 6.54
CA GLY A 27 -12.40 6.65 6.15
C GLY A 27 -12.38 5.87 4.82
N ARG A 28 -11.33 6.03 4.01
CA ARG A 28 -11.16 5.33 2.73
C ARG A 28 -9.68 4.98 2.52
N PRO A 29 -9.16 3.96 3.24
CA PRO A 29 -7.74 3.64 3.19
C PRO A 29 -7.39 2.96 1.88
N VAL A 30 -6.31 3.43 1.24
CA VAL A 30 -5.80 2.89 -0.04
C VAL A 30 -5.51 1.39 0.02
N THR A 31 -5.12 0.89 1.19
CA THR A 31 -4.84 -0.53 1.41
C THR A 31 -6.09 -1.40 1.30
N ASN A 32 -7.25 -0.91 1.75
CA ASN A 32 -8.50 -1.66 1.60
C ASN A 32 -8.92 -1.71 0.13
N GLU A 33 -8.85 -0.58 -0.57
CA GLU A 33 -9.20 -0.51 -1.99
C GLU A 33 -8.28 -1.39 -2.85
N ALA A 34 -6.97 -1.37 -2.59
CA ALA A 34 -6.00 -2.21 -3.27
C ALA A 34 -6.22 -3.72 -3.03
N VAL A 35 -6.69 -4.12 -1.85
CA VAL A 35 -7.07 -5.51 -1.57
C VAL A 35 -8.37 -5.87 -2.28
N GLN A 36 -9.37 -4.99 -2.25
CA GLN A 36 -10.66 -5.21 -2.91
C GLN A 36 -10.54 -5.32 -4.44
N SER A 37 -9.62 -4.57 -5.05
CA SER A 37 -9.33 -4.65 -6.49
C SER A 37 -8.51 -5.89 -6.89
N GLY A 38 -8.01 -6.65 -5.91
CA GLY A 38 -7.16 -7.82 -6.14
C GLY A 38 -5.70 -7.48 -6.47
N ALA A 39 -5.32 -6.20 -6.50
CA ALA A 39 -3.93 -5.80 -6.71
C ALA A 39 -3.04 -6.25 -5.54
N TRP A 40 -3.57 -6.19 -4.32
CA TRP A 40 -2.87 -6.55 -3.08
C TRP A 40 -3.55 -7.73 -2.38
N SER A 41 -2.82 -8.38 -1.47
CA SER A 41 -3.33 -9.45 -0.62
C SER A 41 -2.96 -9.21 0.84
N ARG A 42 -3.79 -9.73 1.75
CA ARG A 42 -3.54 -9.70 3.19
C ARG A 42 -2.72 -10.92 3.61
N CYS A 43 -1.91 -10.76 4.65
CA CYS A 43 -1.27 -11.89 5.33
C CYS A 43 -2.34 -12.76 6.01
N GLY A 44 -2.31 -14.07 5.77
CA GLY A 44 -3.27 -15.02 6.34
C GLY A 44 -3.05 -15.35 7.81
N TYR A 45 -1.91 -14.94 8.39
CA TYR A 45 -1.58 -15.25 9.77
C TYR A 45 -2.48 -14.47 10.75
N GLY A 46 -3.04 -15.20 11.73
CA GLY A 46 -3.94 -14.64 12.73
C GLY A 46 -3.35 -13.44 13.47
N GLY A 47 -4.04 -12.30 13.43
CA GLY A 47 -3.60 -11.05 14.07
C GLY A 47 -2.62 -10.21 13.25
N CYS A 48 -2.22 -10.65 12.06
CA CYS A 48 -1.39 -9.85 11.16
C CYS A 48 -2.25 -8.97 10.25
N ASN A 49 -2.04 -7.65 10.29
CA ASN A 49 -2.75 -6.68 9.45
C ASN A 49 -1.96 -6.25 8.20
N TYR A 50 -0.87 -6.95 7.87
CA TYR A 50 -0.05 -6.60 6.71
C TYR A 50 -0.81 -6.86 5.39
N ALA A 51 -0.80 -5.87 4.51
CA ALA A 51 -1.32 -5.98 3.15
C ALA A 51 -0.32 -5.37 2.18
N GLY A 52 -0.15 -6.00 1.02
CA GLY A 52 0.80 -5.54 0.02
C GLY A 52 0.70 -6.32 -1.28
N THR A 53 1.59 -6.00 -2.21
CA THR A 53 1.78 -6.79 -3.44
C THR A 53 2.20 -8.24 -3.09
N PRO A 54 2.02 -9.21 -4.00
CA PRO A 54 2.43 -10.59 -3.76
C PRO A 54 3.91 -10.74 -3.36
N GLU A 55 4.79 -9.93 -3.97
CA GLU A 55 6.22 -9.88 -3.64
C GLU A 55 6.46 -9.35 -2.22
N SER A 56 5.80 -8.25 -1.86
CA SER A 56 5.87 -7.67 -0.53
C SER A 56 5.36 -8.65 0.54
N LEU A 57 4.30 -9.39 0.22
CA LEU A 57 3.74 -10.41 1.11
C LEU A 57 4.71 -11.57 1.33
N ARG A 58 5.35 -12.08 0.27
CA ARG A 58 6.38 -13.13 0.37
C ARG A 58 7.56 -12.67 1.22
N ASN A 59 8.01 -11.44 1.01
CA ASN A 59 9.10 -10.85 1.80
C ASN A 59 8.71 -10.69 3.27
N HIS A 60 7.48 -10.26 3.55
CA HIS A 60 6.94 -10.16 4.91
C HIS A 60 6.88 -11.52 5.59
N GLN A 61 6.34 -12.53 4.92
CA GLN A 61 6.25 -13.92 5.42
C GLN A 61 7.64 -14.51 5.69
N GLY A 62 8.61 -14.26 4.80
CA GLY A 62 10.00 -14.70 4.99
C GLY A 62 10.67 -14.07 6.21
N LYS A 63 10.41 -12.78 6.48
CA LYS A 63 10.99 -12.06 7.63
C LYS A 63 10.34 -12.42 8.96
N THR A 64 9.05 -12.68 8.95
CA THR A 64 8.25 -12.88 10.18
C THR A 64 7.99 -14.35 10.50
N GLY A 65 8.18 -15.25 9.53
CA GLY A 65 7.80 -16.65 9.66
C GLY A 65 6.29 -16.89 9.60
N HIS A 66 5.48 -15.88 9.29
CA HIS A 66 4.04 -16.01 9.11
C HIS A 66 3.75 -16.91 7.91
N ARG A 67 3.06 -18.03 8.12
CA ARG A 67 2.64 -18.97 7.07
C ARG A 67 1.13 -19.03 6.99
#